data_AF-A0AAE4V6U2-F1
#
_entry.id   AF-A0AAE4V6U2-F1
#
_cell.length_a   1.000
_cell.length_b   1.000
_cell.length_c   1.000
_cell.angle_alpha   90.00
_cell.angle_beta   90.00
_cell.angle_gamma   90.00
#
_symmetry.space_group_name_H-M   'P 1'
#
loop_
_entity.id
_entity.type
_entity.pdbx_description
1 polymer ?
#
loop_
_entity_poly.entity_id
_entity_poly.type
_entity_poly.pdbx_seq_one_letter_code
_entity_poly.pdbx_strand_id
1 'polypeptide(L)'
;MSQMTVLAVGGTGESRPDDRRTEVTGLLREVTVRLDDRFAPRWVGYPASYGPVATGGLSYVQSTEAGVCALLDRLREDPGPIALIGYSQGCTVIRELLGMIATGIVPVGRIVAAGFISDPQQPAGVVPGCEGRGVAGEGPPLPAGVSVMWVANPQDMICNASDDSYVRDIADLTRSMSLHTVHTWCAHMWQLLRHNSFQNAAKTRFSPRQWRTDLRRLRIALVEILGYLPPRLAWRGIRIANRRGGRHIAYATEPLDARGLTGCQVLARWLCDTADDHTVSESLSPAA
;
A
#
# COMPACT_ATOMS: atom_id res chain seq x y z
N MET A 1 -16.44 9.73 -25.90
CA MET A 1 -16.11 9.94 -24.47
C MET A 1 -14.61 9.76 -24.32
N SER A 2 -13.93 10.60 -23.54
CA SER A 2 -12.50 10.41 -23.28
C SER A 2 -12.33 9.21 -22.34
N GLN A 3 -11.45 8.29 -22.72
CA GLN A 3 -11.11 7.10 -21.93
C GLN A 3 -10.46 7.53 -20.60
N MET A 4 -10.84 6.90 -19.49
CA MET A 4 -10.24 7.16 -18.18
C MET A 4 -8.90 6.41 -18.07
N THR A 5 -7.82 7.12 -17.78
CA THR A 5 -6.52 6.48 -17.60
C THR A 5 -6.42 5.90 -16.19
N VAL A 6 -5.98 4.64 -16.09
CA VAL A 6 -5.76 3.96 -14.82
C VAL A 6 -4.27 3.80 -14.59
N LEU A 7 -3.68 4.63 -13.71
CA LEU A 7 -2.26 4.52 -13.36
C LEU A 7 -2.08 3.48 -12.26
N ALA A 8 -1.42 2.38 -12.59
CA ALA A 8 -1.18 1.26 -11.70
C ALA A 8 0.24 1.29 -11.12
N VAL A 9 0.34 1.35 -9.78
CA VAL A 9 1.60 1.40 -9.04
C VAL A 9 1.77 0.10 -8.24
N GLY A 10 2.70 -0.73 -8.70
CA GLY A 10 2.94 -2.06 -8.13
C GLY A 10 3.56 -2.07 -6.73
N GLY A 11 3.51 -3.24 -6.10
CA GLY A 11 4.13 -3.48 -4.80
C GLY A 11 5.65 -3.65 -4.87
N THR A 12 6.26 -3.83 -3.71
CA THR A 12 7.70 -4.12 -3.58
C THR A 12 8.08 -5.33 -4.45
N GLY A 13 9.10 -5.19 -5.30
CA GLY A 13 9.59 -6.24 -6.19
C GLY A 13 8.76 -6.49 -7.46
N GLU A 14 7.62 -5.81 -7.67
CA GLU A 14 6.84 -5.92 -8.92
C GLU A 14 7.33 -4.97 -10.03
N SER A 15 8.14 -3.98 -9.65
CA SER A 15 8.86 -3.05 -10.51
C SER A 15 10.36 -3.12 -10.23
N ARG A 16 11.16 -2.33 -10.95
CA ARG A 16 12.61 -2.27 -10.82
C ARG A 16 13.14 -0.88 -11.19
N PRO A 17 14.38 -0.53 -10.82
CA PRO A 17 15.04 0.64 -11.37
C PRO A 17 14.96 0.67 -12.91
N ASP A 18 14.73 1.85 -13.47
CA ASP A 18 14.57 2.09 -14.92
C ASP A 18 13.45 1.30 -15.60
N ASP A 19 12.42 0.89 -14.86
CA ASP A 19 11.27 0.23 -15.45
C ASP A 19 10.47 1.18 -16.36
N ARG A 20 10.52 0.93 -17.66
CA ARG A 20 9.82 1.72 -18.69
C ARG A 20 8.55 1.04 -19.21
N ARG A 21 8.14 -0.09 -18.62
CA ARG A 21 6.93 -0.80 -19.03
C ARG A 21 5.71 0.12 -18.89
N THR A 22 4.81 0.03 -19.86
CA THR A 22 3.49 0.68 -19.83
C THR A 22 2.36 -0.33 -19.65
N GLU A 23 2.58 -1.60 -20.03
CA GLU A 23 1.67 -2.69 -19.73
C GLU A 23 1.69 -3.01 -18.23
N VAL A 24 0.50 -3.14 -17.64
CA VAL A 24 0.33 -3.45 -16.21
C VAL A 24 0.70 -4.91 -15.94
N THR A 25 1.57 -5.11 -14.95
CA THR A 25 2.05 -6.44 -14.54
C THR A 25 1.81 -6.65 -13.03
N GLY A 26 2.25 -7.80 -12.49
CA GLY A 26 2.09 -8.12 -11.07
C GLY A 26 0.63 -8.28 -10.66
N LEU A 27 0.34 -8.06 -9.38
CA LEU A 27 -0.99 -8.25 -8.81
C LEU A 27 -2.04 -7.35 -9.47
N LEU A 28 -1.70 -6.09 -9.78
CA LEU A 28 -2.63 -5.13 -10.38
C LEU A 28 -3.02 -5.46 -11.82
N ARG A 29 -2.32 -6.38 -12.49
CA ARG A 29 -2.77 -6.92 -13.78
C ARG A 29 -4.14 -7.57 -13.64
N GLU A 30 -4.39 -8.27 -12.54
CA GLU A 30 -5.68 -8.93 -12.29
C GLU A 30 -6.83 -7.94 -12.06
N VAL A 31 -6.55 -6.71 -11.65
CA VAL A 31 -7.56 -5.64 -11.65
C VAL A 31 -7.84 -5.20 -13.09
N THR A 32 -6.77 -4.87 -13.82
CA THR A 32 -6.86 -4.15 -15.10
C THR A 32 -7.37 -4.99 -16.26
N VAL A 33 -7.13 -6.31 -16.27
CA VAL A 33 -7.69 -7.23 -17.29
C VAL A 33 -9.21 -7.41 -17.19
N ARG A 34 -9.83 -6.90 -16.12
CA ARG A 34 -11.28 -6.96 -15.87
C ARG A 34 -11.98 -5.63 -16.14
N LEU A 35 -11.23 -4.59 -16.49
CA LEU A 35 -11.78 -3.30 -16.88
C LEU A 35 -12.23 -3.35 -18.35
N ASP A 36 -13.29 -2.62 -18.67
CA ASP A 36 -13.79 -2.49 -20.03
C ASP A 36 -13.05 -1.38 -20.82
N ASP A 37 -13.51 -1.13 -22.05
CA ASP A 37 -12.88 -0.22 -23.01
C ASP A 37 -12.93 1.26 -22.60
N ARG A 38 -13.68 1.60 -21.54
CA ARG A 38 -13.69 2.95 -20.96
C ARG A 38 -12.40 3.27 -20.21
N PHE A 39 -11.58 2.27 -19.90
CA PHE A 39 -10.35 2.43 -19.13
C PHE A 39 -9.11 2.20 -19.98
N ALA A 40 -8.08 3.02 -19.76
CA ALA A 40 -6.75 2.89 -20.36
C ALA A 40 -5.71 2.61 -19.25
N PRO A 41 -5.47 1.34 -18.88
CA PRO A 41 -4.49 1.03 -17.85
C PRO A 41 -3.06 1.33 -18.30
N ARG A 42 -2.27 1.92 -17.41
CA ARG A 42 -0.84 2.22 -17.62
C ARG A 42 -0.05 1.91 -16.36
N TRP A 43 1.06 1.21 -16.53
CA TRP A 43 2.01 0.93 -15.47
C TRP A 43 2.85 2.16 -15.12
N VAL A 44 3.11 2.33 -13.83
CA VAL A 44 4.05 3.33 -13.30
C VAL A 44 5.29 2.61 -12.80
N GLY A 45 6.34 2.66 -13.61
CA GLY A 45 7.64 2.08 -13.25
C GLY A 45 8.38 2.93 -12.23
N TYR A 46 8.87 2.27 -11.17
CA TYR A 46 9.68 2.87 -10.10
C TYR A 46 10.56 1.79 -9.44
N PRO A 47 11.51 2.14 -8.55
CA PRO A 47 12.43 1.16 -7.98
C PRO A 47 11.78 -0.03 -7.25
N ALA A 48 10.63 0.17 -6.59
CA ALA A 48 9.91 -0.86 -5.81
C ALA A 48 10.82 -1.64 -4.83
N SER A 49 11.73 -0.92 -4.16
CA SER A 49 12.76 -1.46 -3.27
C SER A 49 12.35 -1.40 -1.80
N TYR A 50 12.84 -2.34 -0.99
CA TYR A 50 12.74 -2.31 0.47
C TYR A 50 14.11 -2.62 1.07
N GLY A 51 14.91 -1.57 1.23
CA GLY A 51 16.20 -1.59 1.89
C GLY A 51 17.28 -2.44 1.20
N PRO A 52 18.28 -2.91 1.95
CA PRO A 52 19.54 -3.40 1.40
C PRO A 52 19.43 -4.70 0.58
N VAL A 53 18.28 -5.38 0.66
CA VAL A 53 18.07 -6.74 0.12
C VAL A 53 17.40 -6.71 -1.27
N ALA A 54 16.85 -5.57 -1.69
CA ALA A 54 16.22 -5.40 -2.99
C ALA A 54 17.22 -4.91 -4.05
N THR A 55 17.00 -5.30 -5.31
CA THR A 55 17.84 -4.96 -6.47
C THR A 55 18.01 -3.44 -6.58
N GLY A 56 19.19 -2.91 -6.21
CA GLY A 56 19.51 -1.48 -6.22
C GLY A 56 19.71 -0.83 -4.84
N GLY A 57 19.40 -1.52 -3.74
CA GLY A 57 19.81 -1.13 -2.38
C GLY A 57 19.20 0.15 -1.82
N LEU A 58 18.19 0.73 -2.49
CA LEU A 58 17.48 1.92 -2.02
C LEU A 58 16.61 1.60 -0.80
N SER A 59 16.54 2.55 0.13
CA SER A 59 15.60 2.45 1.26
C SER A 59 14.16 2.50 0.77
N TYR A 60 13.23 2.04 1.61
CA TYR A 60 11.80 2.15 1.32
C TYR A 60 11.40 3.60 1.02
N VAL A 61 11.89 4.55 1.83
CA VAL A 61 11.61 5.98 1.66
C VAL A 61 12.12 6.50 0.30
N GLN A 62 13.37 6.20 -0.05
CA GLN A 62 13.93 6.61 -1.35
C GLN A 62 13.18 6.00 -2.52
N SER A 63 12.76 4.74 -2.38
CA SER A 63 11.95 4.04 -3.38
C SER A 63 10.59 4.71 -3.56
N THR A 64 9.90 5.04 -2.46
CA THR A 64 8.60 5.71 -2.51
C THR A 64 8.69 7.14 -3.06
N GLU A 65 9.73 7.90 -2.70
CA GLU A 65 9.97 9.24 -3.26
C GLU A 65 10.20 9.19 -4.78
N ALA A 66 11.00 8.25 -5.26
CA ALA A 66 11.19 8.02 -6.69
C ALA A 66 9.88 7.60 -7.39
N GLY A 67 9.07 6.78 -6.72
CA GLY A 67 7.73 6.41 -7.19
C GLY A 67 6.78 7.60 -7.33
N VAL A 68 6.79 8.52 -6.37
CA VAL A 68 5.99 9.76 -6.41
C VAL A 68 6.39 10.62 -7.61
N CYS A 69 7.70 10.79 -7.85
CA CYS A 69 8.19 11.52 -9.01
C CYS A 69 7.73 10.87 -10.33
N ALA A 70 7.89 9.55 -10.46
CA ALA A 70 7.46 8.82 -11.66
C ALA A 70 5.94 8.92 -11.90
N LEU A 71 5.14 8.89 -10.82
CA LEU A 71 3.70 9.06 -10.90
C LEU A 71 3.33 10.48 -11.34
N LEU A 72 3.98 11.51 -10.79
CA LEU A 72 3.79 12.90 -11.20
C LEU A 72 4.11 13.13 -12.69
N ASP A 73 5.15 12.48 -13.21
CA ASP A 73 5.49 12.55 -14.64
C ASP A 73 4.37 11.96 -15.51
N ARG A 74 3.82 10.80 -15.11
CA ARG A 74 2.68 10.18 -15.80
C ARG A 74 1.41 11.02 -15.77
N LEU A 75 1.14 11.71 -14.65
CA LEU A 75 0.00 12.62 -14.56
C LEU A 75 0.10 13.81 -15.53
N ARG A 76 1.32 14.28 -15.83
CA ARG A 76 1.54 15.39 -16.77
C ARG A 76 1.32 14.98 -18.23
N GLU A 77 1.56 13.70 -18.55
CA GLU A 77 1.41 13.15 -19.90
C GLU A 77 -0.06 12.96 -20.29
N ASP A 78 -0.97 12.78 -19.32
CA ASP A 78 -2.36 12.42 -19.61
C ASP A 78 -3.31 13.63 -19.65
N PRO A 79 -4.06 13.85 -20.74
CA PRO A 79 -5.04 14.93 -20.86
C PRO A 79 -6.37 14.67 -20.11
N GLY A 80 -6.73 13.41 -19.83
CA GLY A 80 -8.08 12.98 -19.41
C GLY A 80 -8.27 12.76 -17.90
N PRO A 81 -9.44 12.22 -17.50
CA PRO A 81 -9.69 11.80 -16.12
C PRO A 81 -8.81 10.60 -15.74
N ILE A 82 -8.32 10.60 -14.50
CA ILE A 82 -7.32 9.63 -14.02
C ILE A 82 -7.85 8.91 -12.78
N ALA A 83 -7.79 7.59 -12.80
CA ALA A 83 -7.90 6.75 -11.61
C ALA A 83 -6.51 6.21 -11.22
N LEU A 84 -6.25 6.15 -9.92
CA LEU A 84 -5.02 5.60 -9.37
C LEU A 84 -5.31 4.24 -8.72
N ILE A 85 -4.48 3.23 -8.96
CA ILE A 85 -4.54 1.97 -8.21
C ILE A 85 -3.17 1.58 -7.67
N GLY A 86 -3.12 1.27 -6.39
CA GLY A 86 -1.91 0.88 -5.67
C GLY A 86 -2.01 -0.50 -5.07
N TYR A 87 -0.88 -1.21 -5.01
CA TYR A 87 -0.72 -2.42 -4.22
C TYR A 87 0.48 -2.28 -3.27
N SER A 88 0.29 -2.58 -1.98
CA SER A 88 1.36 -2.61 -0.98
C SER A 88 2.18 -1.29 -0.98
N GLN A 89 3.49 -1.32 -1.24
CA GLN A 89 4.33 -0.11 -1.37
C GLN A 89 3.77 0.92 -2.37
N GLY A 90 3.13 0.48 -3.46
CA GLY A 90 2.52 1.37 -4.44
C GLY A 90 1.34 2.18 -3.88
N CYS A 91 0.66 1.67 -2.84
CA CYS A 91 -0.32 2.45 -2.09
C CYS A 91 0.36 3.66 -1.44
N THR A 92 1.50 3.48 -0.75
CA THR A 92 2.23 4.59 -0.14
C THR A 92 2.62 5.66 -1.16
N VAL A 93 3.10 5.26 -2.34
CA VAL A 93 3.40 6.21 -3.43
C VAL A 93 2.19 7.08 -3.78
N ILE A 94 1.02 6.47 -3.98
CA ILE A 94 -0.20 7.20 -4.32
C ILE A 94 -0.69 8.04 -3.12
N ARG A 95 -0.61 7.51 -1.90
CA ARG A 95 -1.01 8.20 -0.67
C ARG A 95 -0.20 9.48 -0.48
N GLU A 96 1.11 9.47 -0.70
CA GLU A 96 1.93 10.68 -0.61
C GLU A 96 1.55 11.73 -1.66
N LEU A 97 1.28 11.31 -2.91
CA LEU A 97 0.73 12.20 -3.95
C LEU A 97 -0.58 12.85 -3.50
N LEU A 98 -1.54 12.04 -3.05
CA LEU A 98 -2.84 12.55 -2.60
C LEU A 98 -2.69 13.47 -1.37
N GLY A 99 -1.74 13.19 -0.49
CA GLY A 99 -1.38 14.07 0.63
C GLY A 99 -0.90 15.45 0.17
N MET A 100 0.05 15.49 -0.78
CA MET A 100 0.52 16.75 -1.37
C MET A 100 -0.61 17.52 -2.06
N ILE A 101 -1.56 16.80 -2.65
CA ILE A 101 -2.76 17.41 -3.23
C ILE A 101 -3.66 18.01 -2.16
N ALA A 102 -3.97 17.25 -1.10
CA ALA A 102 -4.83 17.70 -0.02
C ALA A 102 -4.27 18.95 0.68
N THR A 103 -2.94 19.08 0.74
CA THR A 103 -2.26 20.26 1.32
C THR A 103 -2.02 21.38 0.31
N GLY A 104 -2.44 21.25 -0.95
CA GLY A 104 -2.31 22.29 -1.98
C GLY A 104 -0.90 22.45 -2.56
N ILE A 105 0.01 21.50 -2.34
CA ILE A 105 1.35 21.49 -2.94
C ILE A 105 1.26 21.12 -4.42
N VAL A 106 0.40 20.14 -4.72
CA VAL A 106 0.06 19.72 -6.09
C VAL A 106 -1.41 20.04 -6.32
N PRO A 107 -1.83 20.60 -7.46
CA PRO A 107 -3.25 20.80 -7.72
C PRO A 107 -4.00 19.46 -7.76
N VAL A 108 -5.25 19.43 -7.28
CA VAL A 108 -6.15 18.24 -7.29
C VAL A 108 -6.22 17.57 -8.66
N GLY A 109 -6.01 18.35 -9.72
CA GLY A 109 -5.81 17.82 -11.06
C GLY A 109 -7.04 17.06 -11.54
N ARG A 110 -6.80 16.03 -12.34
CA ARG A 110 -7.82 15.22 -13.03
C ARG A 110 -8.04 13.87 -12.35
N ILE A 111 -7.60 13.74 -11.10
CA ILE A 111 -7.69 12.48 -10.35
C ILE A 111 -9.11 12.39 -9.79
N VAL A 112 -9.85 11.36 -10.20
CA VAL A 112 -11.25 11.16 -9.81
C VAL A 112 -11.42 10.03 -8.81
N ALA A 113 -10.50 9.06 -8.83
CA ALA A 113 -10.58 7.86 -8.00
C ALA A 113 -9.20 7.36 -7.57
N ALA A 114 -9.12 6.77 -6.38
CA ALA A 114 -7.94 6.05 -5.89
C ALA A 114 -8.33 4.74 -5.18
N GLY A 115 -7.82 3.62 -5.67
CA GLY A 115 -8.03 2.28 -5.12
C GLY A 115 -6.77 1.71 -4.50
N PHE A 116 -6.88 1.11 -3.32
CA PHE A 116 -5.74 0.58 -2.58
C PHE A 116 -5.92 -0.87 -2.20
N ILE A 117 -5.02 -1.75 -2.63
CA ILE A 117 -4.95 -3.15 -2.18
C ILE A 117 -3.81 -3.28 -1.17
N SER A 118 -4.12 -3.76 0.04
CA SER A 118 -3.13 -3.92 1.10
C SER A 118 -2.33 -2.63 1.40
N ASP A 119 -3.04 -1.52 1.65
CA ASP A 119 -2.42 -0.23 1.97
C ASP A 119 -1.65 -0.27 3.32
N PRO A 120 -0.32 -0.08 3.33
CA PRO A 120 0.45 0.05 4.56
C PRO A 120 0.02 1.24 5.43
N GLN A 121 -0.72 2.19 4.86
CA GLN A 121 -1.19 3.41 5.49
C GLN A 121 -2.72 3.43 5.70
N GLN A 122 -3.38 2.26 5.63
CA GLN A 122 -4.82 2.11 5.79
C GLN A 122 -5.31 2.70 7.14
N PRO A 123 -6.28 3.62 7.14
CA PRO A 123 -6.87 4.12 8.39
C PRO A 123 -7.67 3.05 9.14
N ALA A 124 -7.80 3.19 10.45
CA ALA A 124 -8.60 2.26 11.26
C ALA A 124 -10.09 2.33 10.87
N GLY A 125 -10.76 1.17 10.82
CA GLY A 125 -12.21 1.07 10.63
C GLY A 125 -12.74 1.33 9.21
N VAL A 126 -11.89 1.59 8.21
CA VAL A 126 -12.33 1.84 6.82
C VAL A 126 -12.70 0.57 6.05
N VAL A 127 -12.24 -0.61 6.49
CA VAL A 127 -12.59 -1.91 5.90
C VAL A 127 -13.29 -2.79 6.95
N PRO A 128 -14.52 -3.26 6.70
CA PRO A 128 -15.20 -4.18 7.60
C PRO A 128 -14.37 -5.45 7.90
N GLY A 129 -14.30 -5.84 9.17
CA GLY A 129 -13.52 -7.00 9.61
C GLY A 129 -12.03 -6.72 9.85
N CYS A 130 -11.52 -5.54 9.48
CA CYS A 130 -10.19 -5.09 9.90
C CYS A 130 -10.30 -4.30 11.20
N GLU A 131 -9.78 -4.86 12.30
CA GLU A 131 -9.79 -4.24 13.63
C GLU A 131 -8.56 -3.38 13.93
N GLY A 132 -7.52 -3.49 13.10
CA GLY A 132 -6.29 -2.72 13.19
C GLY A 132 -6.22 -1.59 12.16
N ARG A 133 -5.00 -1.19 11.83
CA ARG A 133 -4.69 -0.18 10.82
C ARG A 133 -3.41 -0.53 10.09
N GLY A 134 -3.10 0.19 9.02
CA GLY A 134 -1.88 0.03 8.25
C GLY A 134 -0.63 -0.01 9.13
N VAL A 135 0.29 -0.92 8.80
CA VAL A 135 1.53 -1.15 9.56
C VAL A 135 2.43 0.10 9.62
N ALA A 136 2.35 0.97 8.62
CA ALA A 136 3.08 2.23 8.54
C ALA A 136 2.36 3.40 9.24
N GLY A 137 1.24 3.15 9.94
CA GLY A 137 0.43 4.19 10.56
C GLY A 137 -0.71 4.66 9.66
N GLU A 138 -1.36 5.75 10.06
CA GLU A 138 -2.36 6.41 9.21
C GLU A 138 -1.63 7.30 8.19
N GLY A 139 -1.99 7.17 6.92
CA GLY A 139 -1.39 7.99 5.87
C GLY A 139 -1.81 9.47 5.92
N PRO A 140 -1.26 10.29 5.01
CA PRO A 140 -1.61 11.71 4.90
C PRO A 140 -3.10 11.95 4.59
N PRO A 141 -3.62 13.17 4.80
CA PRO A 141 -5.01 13.50 4.48
C PRO A 141 -5.32 13.24 3.00
N LEU A 142 -6.58 12.89 2.72
CA LEU A 142 -7.09 12.72 1.37
C LEU A 142 -7.70 14.03 0.86
N PRO A 143 -7.55 14.35 -0.44
CA PRO A 143 -8.16 15.54 -1.02
C PRO A 143 -9.68 15.34 -1.16
N ALA A 144 -10.42 16.43 -0.99
CA ALA A 144 -11.86 16.44 -1.25
C ALA A 144 -12.13 16.16 -2.73
N GLY A 145 -13.19 15.41 -3.04
CA GLY A 145 -13.62 15.13 -4.40
C GLY A 145 -12.95 13.92 -5.08
N VAL A 146 -11.98 13.26 -4.44
CA VAL A 146 -11.43 11.99 -4.92
C VAL A 146 -12.16 10.83 -4.24
N SER A 147 -12.80 9.97 -5.04
CA SER A 147 -13.42 8.74 -4.53
C SER A 147 -12.35 7.71 -4.14
N VAL A 148 -12.44 7.13 -2.94
CA VAL A 148 -11.40 6.22 -2.43
C VAL A 148 -11.99 4.88 -2.00
N MET A 149 -11.31 3.79 -2.38
CA MET A 149 -11.60 2.43 -1.89
C MET A 149 -10.36 1.77 -1.31
N TRP A 150 -10.53 1.14 -0.14
CA TRP A 150 -9.56 0.21 0.43
C TRP A 150 -10.03 -1.23 0.30
N VAL A 151 -9.12 -2.10 -0.11
CA VAL A 151 -9.28 -3.54 -0.20
C VAL A 151 -8.23 -4.19 0.69
N ALA A 152 -8.69 -4.79 1.79
CA ALA A 152 -7.83 -5.41 2.79
C ALA A 152 -8.33 -6.78 3.19
N ASN A 153 -7.37 -7.68 3.41
CA ASN A 153 -7.63 -8.95 4.07
C ASN A 153 -7.43 -8.77 5.58
N PRO A 154 -8.41 -9.13 6.43
CA PRO A 154 -8.26 -9.06 7.89
C PRO A 154 -7.05 -9.81 8.46
N GLN A 155 -6.47 -10.75 7.70
CA GLN A 155 -5.30 -11.53 8.09
C GLN A 155 -4.00 -11.02 7.46
N ASP A 156 -4.05 -9.94 6.67
CA ASP A 156 -2.87 -9.29 6.11
C ASP A 156 -2.40 -8.16 7.04
N MET A 157 -1.26 -8.41 7.69
CA MET A 157 -0.68 -7.46 8.64
C MET A 157 -0.26 -6.14 8.00
N ILE A 158 -0.04 -6.07 6.69
CA ILE A 158 0.42 -4.84 6.06
C ILE A 158 -0.64 -3.75 6.16
N CYS A 159 -1.90 -4.09 5.89
CA CYS A 159 -3.03 -3.17 6.01
C CYS A 159 -3.83 -3.29 7.32
N ASN A 160 -3.66 -4.38 8.07
CA ASN A 160 -4.41 -4.65 9.29
C ASN A 160 -3.50 -5.12 10.45
N ALA A 161 -2.44 -4.36 10.74
CA ALA A 161 -1.60 -4.62 11.90
C ALA A 161 -2.32 -4.19 13.18
N SER A 162 -2.28 -5.05 14.20
CA SER A 162 -2.78 -4.71 15.53
C SER A 162 -2.02 -3.52 16.10
N ASP A 163 -2.70 -2.61 16.83
CA ASP A 163 -2.05 -1.42 17.41
C ASP A 163 -0.86 -1.74 18.31
N ASP A 164 -0.92 -2.85 19.04
CA ASP A 164 0.14 -3.29 19.94
C ASP A 164 1.19 -4.20 19.25
N SER A 165 1.18 -4.36 17.93
CA SER A 165 2.13 -5.27 17.27
C SER A 165 3.57 -4.74 17.24
N TYR A 166 4.54 -5.60 17.59
CA TYR A 166 5.97 -5.32 17.38
C TYR A 166 6.36 -5.20 15.91
N VAL A 167 5.56 -5.72 14.98
CA VAL A 167 5.81 -5.58 13.54
C VAL A 167 5.81 -4.10 13.14
N ARG A 168 4.97 -3.27 13.78
CA ARG A 168 4.93 -1.82 13.55
C ARG A 168 6.23 -1.16 13.98
N ASP A 169 6.75 -1.52 15.15
CA ASP A 169 8.02 -0.99 15.68
C ASP A 169 9.20 -1.40 14.76
N ILE A 170 9.18 -2.63 14.22
CA ILE A 170 10.19 -3.08 13.25
C ILE A 170 10.06 -2.32 11.93
N ALA A 171 8.84 -2.12 11.41
CA ALA A 171 8.62 -1.38 10.18
C ALA A 171 9.12 0.07 10.28
N ASP A 172 8.89 0.73 11.41
CA ASP A 172 9.44 2.07 11.71
C ASP A 172 10.98 2.08 11.68
N LEU A 173 11.61 1.02 12.21
CA LEU A 173 13.07 0.87 12.28
C LEU A 173 13.70 0.58 10.92
N THR A 174 13.03 -0.18 10.05
CA THR A 174 13.62 -0.70 8.82
C THR A 174 13.30 0.13 7.58
N ARG A 175 12.31 1.03 7.62
CA ARG A 175 11.90 1.83 6.44
C ARG A 175 13.02 2.73 5.87
N SER A 176 13.94 3.20 6.70
CA SER A 176 15.05 4.07 6.28
C SER A 176 16.35 3.31 5.99
N MET A 177 16.39 1.99 6.19
CA MET A 177 17.60 1.19 5.95
C MET A 177 17.97 1.18 4.47
N SER A 178 19.22 1.51 4.14
CA SER A 178 19.83 1.39 2.80
C SER A 178 21.32 1.05 2.94
N LEU A 179 21.88 0.31 1.98
CA LEU A 179 23.32 -0.01 1.95
C LEU A 179 24.20 1.23 1.72
N HIS A 180 23.63 2.31 1.18
CA HIS A 180 24.36 3.51 0.79
C HIS A 180 24.31 4.63 1.85
N THR A 181 23.50 4.50 2.90
CA THR A 181 23.28 5.54 3.94
C THR A 181 23.27 4.98 5.37
N VAL A 182 24.17 4.03 5.66
CA VAL A 182 24.34 3.40 6.99
C VAL A 182 24.53 4.45 8.10
N HIS A 183 25.25 5.54 7.84
CA HIS A 183 25.46 6.62 8.82
C HIS A 183 24.18 7.43 9.10
N THR A 184 23.36 7.68 8.07
CA THR A 184 22.06 8.37 8.21
C THR A 184 21.04 7.49 8.93
N TRP A 185 21.05 6.18 8.67
CA TRP A 185 20.27 5.20 9.40
C TRP A 185 20.66 5.18 10.89
N CYS A 186 21.95 5.16 11.22
CA CYS A 186 22.42 5.26 12.61
C CYS A 186 21.99 6.58 13.29
N ALA A 187 22.03 7.71 12.58
CA ALA A 187 21.61 9.01 13.10
C ALA A 187 20.09 9.08 13.35
N HIS A 188 19.25 8.56 12.43
CA HIS A 188 17.80 8.45 12.61
C HIS A 188 17.42 7.45 13.70
N MET A 189 18.13 6.33 13.80
CA MET A 189 17.97 5.36 14.89
C MET A 189 18.32 6.00 16.24
N TRP A 190 19.42 6.76 16.31
CA TRP A 190 19.80 7.51 17.51
C TRP A 190 18.76 8.58 17.87
N GLN A 191 18.18 9.28 16.90
CA GLN A 191 17.08 10.23 17.13
C GLN A 191 15.80 9.55 17.61
N LEU A 192 15.38 8.44 16.99
CA LEU A 192 14.19 7.66 17.39
C LEU A 192 14.33 7.10 18.81
N LEU A 193 15.52 6.56 19.14
CA LEU A 193 15.84 6.05 20.48
C LEU A 193 15.95 7.17 21.52
N ARG A 194 16.55 8.31 21.17
CA ARG A 194 16.76 9.45 22.07
C ARG A 194 15.48 10.22 22.38
N HIS A 195 14.56 10.34 21.42
CA HIS A 195 13.30 11.08 21.58
C HIS A 195 12.11 10.17 21.86
N ASN A 196 12.31 8.86 21.90
CA ASN A 196 11.26 7.86 22.08
C ASN A 196 10.07 8.16 21.15
N SER A 197 10.32 8.21 19.85
CA SER A 197 9.31 8.61 18.84
C SER A 197 8.74 7.42 18.07
N PHE A 198 8.86 6.21 18.62
CA PHE A 198 8.18 5.01 18.11
C PHE A 198 6.67 5.20 18.11
N GLN A 199 5.95 4.57 17.18
CA GLN A 199 4.48 4.52 17.23
C GLN A 199 3.96 4.00 18.59
N ASN A 200 4.74 3.16 19.30
CA ASN A 200 4.45 2.64 20.64
C ASN A 200 5.29 3.25 21.78
N ALA A 201 5.91 4.42 21.57
CA ALA A 201 6.83 5.07 22.50
C ALA A 201 6.34 5.14 23.97
N ALA A 202 5.06 5.39 24.19
CA ALA A 202 4.50 5.53 25.54
C ALA A 202 4.40 4.20 26.33
N LYS A 203 4.68 3.05 25.70
CA LYS A 203 4.36 1.70 26.22
C LYS A 203 5.57 0.85 26.59
N THR A 204 6.77 1.42 26.71
CA THR A 204 7.99 0.74 27.18
C THR A 204 8.36 1.19 28.60
N ARG A 205 7.66 0.65 29.61
CA ARG A 205 8.11 0.71 31.02
C ARG A 205 8.48 -0.70 31.49
N PHE A 206 9.63 -0.84 32.15
CA PHE A 206 10.00 -2.11 32.79
C PHE A 206 9.12 -2.35 34.02
N SER A 207 8.07 -3.16 33.89
CA SER A 207 7.24 -3.62 35.01
C SER A 207 6.79 -5.08 34.83
N PRO A 208 6.53 -5.85 35.91
CA PRO A 208 6.02 -7.22 35.80
C PRO A 208 4.66 -7.34 35.09
N ARG A 209 3.84 -6.27 35.11
CA ARG A 209 2.59 -6.20 34.33
C ARG A 209 2.87 -6.06 32.83
N GLN A 210 3.98 -5.41 32.46
CA GLN A 210 4.44 -5.31 31.08
C GLN A 210 4.76 -6.70 30.49
N TRP A 211 5.31 -7.64 31.26
CA TRP A 211 5.74 -8.95 30.72
C TRP A 211 4.60 -9.76 30.13
N ARG A 212 3.40 -9.69 30.72
CA ARG A 212 2.20 -10.32 30.14
C ARG A 212 1.76 -9.62 28.87
N THR A 213 1.85 -8.29 28.83
CA THR A 213 1.61 -7.49 27.63
C THR A 213 2.63 -7.84 26.55
N ASP A 214 3.92 -7.96 26.87
CA ASP A 214 5.00 -8.29 25.94
C ASP A 214 4.85 -9.70 25.36
N LEU A 215 4.45 -10.69 26.18
CA LEU A 215 4.11 -12.04 25.69
C LEU A 215 2.91 -12.02 24.72
N ARG A 216 1.87 -11.21 25.04
CA ARG A 216 0.73 -11.01 24.13
C ARG A 216 1.17 -10.34 22.83
N ARG A 217 2.02 -9.31 22.90
CA ARG A 217 2.56 -8.58 21.74
C ARG A 217 3.41 -9.49 20.85
N LEU A 218 4.28 -10.33 21.44
CA LEU A 218 5.07 -11.32 20.71
C LEU A 218 4.18 -12.37 20.03
N ARG A 219 3.13 -12.83 20.70
CA ARG A 219 2.17 -13.77 20.12
C ARG A 219 1.41 -13.14 18.94
N ILE A 220 1.00 -11.87 19.07
CA ILE A 220 0.34 -11.11 17.99
C ILE A 220 1.28 -10.96 16.80
N ALA A 221 2.51 -10.48 17.03
CA ALA A 221 3.52 -10.32 15.99
C ALA A 221 3.84 -11.64 15.28
N LEU A 222 3.91 -12.77 16.02
CA LEU A 222 4.11 -14.08 15.41
C LEU A 222 2.96 -14.49 14.49
N VAL A 223 1.71 -14.25 14.88
CA VAL A 223 0.54 -14.55 14.05
C VAL A 223 0.53 -13.70 12.78
N GLU A 224 0.82 -12.41 12.91
CA GLU A 224 0.90 -11.46 11.80
C GLU A 224 2.03 -11.83 10.81
N ILE A 225 3.22 -12.15 11.31
CA ILE A 225 4.35 -12.64 10.51
C ILE A 225 3.97 -13.94 9.79
N LEU A 226 3.30 -14.87 10.46
CA LEU A 226 2.83 -16.11 9.82
C LEU A 226 1.78 -15.85 8.74
N GLY A 227 0.95 -14.81 8.87
CA GLY A 227 0.01 -14.37 7.83
C GLY A 227 0.71 -13.86 6.58
N TYR A 228 1.78 -13.09 6.78
CA TYR A 228 2.59 -12.51 5.71
C TYR A 228 3.45 -13.56 4.97
N LEU A 229 4.10 -14.46 5.72
CA LEU A 229 5.01 -15.47 5.16
C LEU A 229 4.32 -16.40 4.15
N PRO A 230 5.04 -16.98 3.17
CA PRO A 230 4.46 -17.88 2.18
C PRO A 230 3.71 -19.08 2.80
N PRO A 231 2.72 -19.66 2.10
CA PRO A 231 1.97 -20.82 2.58
C PRO A 231 2.82 -22.10 2.66
N ARG A 232 4.02 -22.10 2.05
CA ARG A 232 5.00 -23.18 2.14
C ARG A 232 6.36 -22.57 2.47
N LEU A 233 6.93 -23.01 3.59
CA LEU A 233 8.26 -22.61 4.04
C LEU A 233 9.23 -23.77 3.84
N ALA A 234 10.44 -23.47 3.37
CA ALA A 234 11.54 -24.43 3.33
C ALA A 234 12.57 -24.00 4.38
N TRP A 235 12.81 -24.86 5.37
CA TRP A 235 13.82 -24.60 6.40
C TRP A 235 14.71 -25.83 6.57
N ARG A 236 16.01 -25.68 6.31
CA ARG A 236 17.01 -26.76 6.41
C ARG A 236 16.61 -28.06 5.68
N GLY A 237 15.99 -27.93 4.50
CA GLY A 237 15.51 -29.06 3.70
C GLY A 237 14.14 -29.62 4.10
N ILE A 238 13.56 -29.18 5.22
CA ILE A 238 12.22 -29.59 5.67
C ILE A 238 11.19 -28.60 5.10
N ARG A 239 10.14 -29.13 4.46
CA ARG A 239 9.00 -28.36 3.95
C ARG A 239 7.91 -28.28 5.01
N ILE A 240 7.62 -27.08 5.49
CA ILE A 240 6.59 -26.83 6.51
C ILE A 240 5.41 -26.12 5.84
N ALA A 241 4.20 -26.66 6.04
CA ALA A 241 2.97 -26.03 5.59
C ALA A 241 2.56 -24.90 6.55
N ASN A 242 2.46 -23.68 6.04
CA ASN A 242 1.95 -22.52 6.76
C ASN A 242 0.51 -22.24 6.32
N ARG A 243 -0.46 -22.80 7.04
CA ARG A 243 -1.89 -22.67 6.69
C ARG A 243 -2.41 -21.22 6.73
N ARG A 244 -1.70 -20.32 7.41
CA ARG A 244 -2.05 -18.90 7.51
C ARG A 244 -1.34 -18.05 6.45
N GLY A 245 -0.37 -18.61 5.74
CA GLY A 245 0.54 -17.83 4.92
C GLY A 245 -0.07 -17.24 3.65
N GLY A 246 0.67 -16.29 3.08
CA GLY A 246 0.41 -15.70 1.76
C GLY A 246 -0.76 -14.72 1.72
N ARG A 247 -1.25 -14.24 2.85
CA ARG A 247 -2.43 -13.34 2.87
C ARG A 247 -2.18 -12.05 2.09
N HIS A 248 -0.93 -11.58 2.10
CA HIS A 248 -0.51 -10.37 1.39
C HIS A 248 -0.55 -10.48 -0.14
N ILE A 249 -0.45 -11.69 -0.70
CA ILE A 249 -0.45 -11.93 -2.16
C ILE A 249 -1.74 -12.61 -2.65
N ALA A 250 -2.65 -12.97 -1.74
CA ALA A 250 -3.84 -13.75 -2.04
C ALA A 250 -4.96 -12.96 -2.73
N TYR A 251 -4.86 -11.63 -2.83
CA TYR A 251 -5.91 -10.74 -3.38
C TYR A 251 -6.29 -11.02 -4.83
N ALA A 252 -5.47 -11.75 -5.58
CA ALA A 252 -5.76 -12.16 -6.96
C ALA A 252 -6.36 -13.57 -7.08
N THR A 253 -6.19 -14.42 -6.07
CA THR A 253 -6.39 -15.87 -6.19
C THR A 253 -7.39 -16.44 -5.20
N GLU A 254 -7.57 -15.80 -4.04
CA GLU A 254 -8.48 -16.27 -3.00
C GLU A 254 -9.66 -15.31 -2.83
N PRO A 255 -10.88 -15.82 -2.57
CA PRO A 255 -12.02 -14.99 -2.21
C PRO A 255 -11.74 -14.12 -0.99
N LEU A 256 -12.10 -12.84 -1.09
CA LEU A 256 -12.01 -11.86 -0.02
C LEU A 256 -13.37 -11.60 0.63
N ASP A 257 -14.47 -11.73 -0.11
CA ASP A 257 -15.81 -11.44 0.36
C ASP A 257 -16.76 -12.65 0.29
N ALA A 258 -17.94 -12.51 0.91
CA ALA A 258 -18.97 -13.55 0.96
C ALA A 258 -19.57 -13.90 -0.42
N ARG A 259 -19.35 -13.05 -1.44
CA ARG A 259 -19.78 -13.29 -2.82
C ARG A 259 -18.79 -14.16 -3.59
N GLY A 260 -17.67 -14.54 -2.97
CA GLY A 260 -16.62 -15.31 -3.60
C GLY A 260 -15.65 -14.46 -4.45
N LEU A 261 -15.74 -13.13 -4.38
CA LEU A 261 -14.90 -12.25 -5.17
C LEU A 261 -13.51 -12.09 -4.54
N THR A 262 -12.48 -12.16 -5.36
CA THR A 262 -11.12 -11.80 -4.98
C THR A 262 -10.99 -10.29 -4.77
N GLY A 263 -9.97 -9.84 -4.04
CA GLY A 263 -9.73 -8.41 -3.83
C GLY A 263 -9.55 -7.62 -5.14
N CYS A 264 -8.89 -8.21 -6.14
CA CYS A 264 -8.72 -7.59 -7.45
C CYS A 264 -10.06 -7.43 -8.19
N GLN A 265 -10.96 -8.40 -8.08
CA GLN A 265 -12.31 -8.32 -8.65
C GLN A 265 -13.17 -7.26 -7.95
N VAL A 266 -13.07 -7.17 -6.61
CA VAL A 266 -13.77 -6.14 -5.84
C VAL A 266 -13.34 -4.74 -6.30
N LEU A 267 -12.03 -4.51 -6.43
CA LEU A 267 -11.52 -3.21 -6.88
C LEU A 267 -11.91 -2.88 -8.33
N ALA A 268 -11.81 -3.86 -9.24
CA ALA A 268 -12.18 -3.65 -10.65
C ALA A 268 -13.67 -3.25 -10.78
N ARG A 269 -14.55 -3.94 -10.03
CA ARG A 269 -15.98 -3.61 -10.03
C ARG A 269 -16.24 -2.20 -9.50
N TRP A 270 -15.60 -1.82 -8.39
CA TRP A 270 -15.75 -0.49 -7.83
C TRP A 270 -15.28 0.62 -8.80
N LEU A 271 -14.21 0.38 -9.56
CA LEU A 271 -13.77 1.32 -10.59
C LEU A 271 -14.82 1.49 -11.70
N CYS A 272 -15.43 0.41 -12.18
CA CYS A 272 -16.51 0.47 -13.15
C CYS A 272 -17.71 1.27 -12.62
N ASP A 273 -18.14 0.96 -11.39
CA ASP A 273 -19.25 1.66 -10.73
C ASP A 273 -18.93 3.18 -10.57
N THR A 274 -17.70 3.51 -10.19
CA THR A 274 -17.25 4.91 -10.04
C THR A 274 -17.22 5.66 -11.39
N ALA A 275 -16.86 4.98 -12.48
CA ALA A 275 -16.87 5.59 -13.81
C ALA A 275 -18.30 5.83 -14.32
N ASP A 276 -19.26 4.98 -13.97
CA ASP A 276 -20.68 5.21 -14.25
C ASP A 276 -21.19 6.47 -13.54
N ASP A 277 -20.90 6.61 -12.25
CA ASP A 277 -21.28 7.79 -11.45
C ASP A 277 -20.65 9.08 -12.00
N HIS A 278 -19.38 9.02 -12.40
CA HIS A 278 -18.69 10.16 -13.02
C HIS A 278 -19.31 10.57 -14.34
N THR A 279 -19.67 9.60 -15.19
CA THR A 279 -20.32 9.84 -16.49
C THR A 279 -21.68 10.52 -16.29
N VAL A 280 -22.46 10.06 -15.32
CA VAL A 280 -23.74 10.69 -14.97
C VAL A 280 -23.53 12.12 -14.47
N SER A 281 -22.55 12.37 -13.61
CA SER A 281 -22.28 13.72 -13.10
C SER A 281 -21.84 14.70 -14.19
N GLU A 282 -21.02 14.27 -15.15
CA GLU A 282 -20.64 15.11 -16.30
C GLU A 282 -21.86 15.46 -17.17
N SER A 283 -22.77 14.51 -17.37
CA SER A 283 -23.99 14.73 -18.18
C SER A 283 -24.98 15.72 -17.55
N LEU A 284 -24.95 15.85 -16.22
CA LEU A 284 -25.86 16.71 -15.44
C LEU A 284 -25.29 18.12 -15.18
N SER A 285 -24.01 18.35 -15.42
CA SER A 285 -23.41 19.67 -15.31
C SER A 285 -23.42 20.34 -16.69
N PRO A 286 -24.38 21.25 -17.00
CA PRO A 286 -24.37 21.95 -18.27
C PRO A 286 -23.06 22.76 -18.37
N ALA A 287 -22.41 22.68 -19.52
CA ALA A 287 -21.20 23.44 -19.82
C ALA A 287 -21.44 24.92 -19.48
N ALA A 288 -20.72 25.40 -18.46
CA ALA A 288 -20.66 26.81 -18.09
C ALA A 288 -19.66 27.54 -18.98
#